data_AF-A0A0V0Z3C8-F1
#
_entry.id   AF-A0A0V0Z3C8-F1
#
_cell.length_a   1.000
_cell.length_b   1.000
_cell.length_c   1.000
_cell.angle_alpha   90.00
_cell.angle_beta   90.00
_cell.angle_gamma   90.00
#
_symmetry.space_group_name_H-M   'P 1'
#
loop_
_entity.id
_entity.type
_entity.pdbx_description
1 polymer ?
#
loop_
_entity_poly.entity_id
_entity_poly.type
_entity_poly.pdbx_seq_one_letter_code
_entity_poly.pdbx_strand_id
1 'polypeptide(L)'
;MVEIYKKVIVKALKKSIKVWSRRDNKLKGDCRDIERNIRLIKSPAQIGNHPTNIEADESNWIVSEPGNIFCITDKPYSKNQIKDPAMAVCVDKDTIFARFNAIAAQVENCPS
;
A
#
# COMPACT_ATOMS: atom_id res chain seq x y z
N MET A 1 14.80 2.22 3.17
CA MET A 1 14.27 1.58 4.38
C MET A 1 12.74 1.61 4.39
N VAL A 2 12.15 0.52 3.87
CA VAL A 2 10.70 0.25 3.78
C VAL A 2 10.39 -1.03 4.59
N GLU A 3 10.89 -1.09 5.82
CA GLU A 3 11.13 -2.36 6.50
C GLU A 3 9.85 -3.10 6.88
N ILE A 4 8.82 -2.41 7.36
CA ILE A 4 7.58 -3.08 7.74
C ILE A 4 6.90 -3.69 6.51
N TYR A 5 6.80 -2.96 5.40
CA TYR A 5 6.12 -3.44 4.19
C TYR A 5 6.89 -4.61 3.55
N LYS A 6 8.20 -4.45 3.32
CA LYS A 6 9.02 -5.47 2.66
C LYS A 6 9.38 -6.63 3.58
N LYS A 7 10.01 -6.34 4.72
CA LYS A 7 10.67 -7.35 5.56
C LYS A 7 9.68 -8.07 6.47
N VAL A 8 8.52 -7.47 6.76
CA VAL A 8 7.51 -8.08 7.63
C VAL A 8 6.27 -8.47 6.83
N ILE A 9 5.52 -7.52 6.27
CA ILE A 9 4.20 -7.77 5.67
C ILE A 9 4.31 -8.70 4.44
N VAL A 10 5.10 -8.34 3.42
CA VAL A 10 5.26 -9.18 2.21
C VAL A 10 5.77 -10.58 2.56
N LYS A 11 6.75 -10.67 3.49
CA LYS A 11 7.30 -11.97 3.92
C LYS A 11 6.30 -12.82 4.71
N ALA A 12 5.55 -12.22 5.61
CA ALA A 12 4.56 -12.93 6.43
C ALA A 12 3.38 -13.39 5.58
N LEU A 13 2.87 -12.52 4.69
CA LEU A 13 1.73 -12.83 3.83
C LEU A 13 2.11 -13.75 2.66
N LYS A 14 3.38 -13.76 2.24
CA LYS A 14 3.87 -14.45 1.02
C LYS A 14 3.06 -14.10 -0.23
N LYS A 15 2.59 -12.85 -0.30
CA LYS A 15 1.73 -12.32 -1.36
C LYS A 15 2.27 -10.98 -1.84
N SER A 16 1.93 -10.62 -3.08
CA SER A 16 2.08 -9.23 -3.50
C SER A 16 1.06 -8.36 -2.80
N ILE A 17 1.34 -7.06 -2.69
CA ILE A 17 0.51 -6.09 -2.00
C ILE A 17 0.35 -4.83 -2.84
N LYS A 18 -0.86 -4.24 -2.81
CA LYS A 18 -1.12 -2.90 -3.32
C LYS A 18 -1.21 -1.94 -2.14
N VAL A 19 -0.52 -0.81 -2.22
CA VAL A 19 -0.33 0.11 -1.09
C VAL A 19 -0.97 1.47 -1.38
N TRP A 20 -1.84 1.90 -0.49
CA TRP A 20 -2.31 3.28 -0.38
C TRP A 20 -1.63 3.91 0.82
N SER A 21 -0.86 4.97 0.57
CA SER A 21 -0.09 5.65 1.61
C SER A 21 0.42 6.97 1.06
N ARG A 22 0.43 7.99 1.91
CA ARG A 22 1.22 9.20 1.67
C ARG A 22 2.69 8.81 1.52
N ARG A 23 3.40 9.42 0.57
CA ARG A 23 4.78 9.05 0.22
C ARG A 23 5.62 10.26 -0.19
N ASP A 24 6.92 10.15 0.04
CA ASP A 24 7.91 11.09 -0.48
C ASP A 24 7.98 11.01 -2.02
N ASN A 25 8.20 12.14 -2.69
CA ASN A 25 8.34 12.24 -4.14
C ASN A 25 9.46 11.36 -4.70
N LYS A 26 10.46 10.98 -3.88
CA LYS A 26 11.54 10.05 -4.24
C LYS A 26 11.08 8.61 -4.48
N LEU A 27 9.85 8.27 -4.11
CA LEU A 27 9.21 6.98 -4.39
C LEU A 27 8.37 6.99 -5.67
N LYS A 28 7.94 8.18 -6.16
CA LYS A 28 7.07 8.34 -7.35
C LYS A 28 7.73 8.01 -8.70
N GLY A 29 8.93 7.43 -8.72
CA GLY A 29 9.65 7.16 -9.96
C GLY A 29 10.68 6.04 -9.89
N ASP A 30 10.78 5.34 -8.76
CA ASP A 30 11.79 4.29 -8.60
C ASP A 30 11.20 2.90 -8.81
N CYS A 31 10.68 2.70 -10.00
CA CYS A 31 10.14 1.41 -10.45
C CYS A 31 11.22 0.37 -10.77
N ARG A 32 12.50 0.76 -10.77
CA ARG A 32 13.61 -0.17 -10.96
C ARG A 32 13.79 -1.10 -9.75
N ASP A 33 13.35 -0.64 -8.57
CA ASP A 33 13.42 -1.35 -7.28
C ASP A 33 12.05 -1.51 -6.59
N ILE A 34 10.93 -1.27 -7.28
CA ILE A 34 9.64 -1.81 -6.82
C ILE A 34 9.76 -3.32 -6.95
N GLU A 35 10.13 -3.96 -5.84
CA GLU A 35 10.07 -5.40 -5.69
C GLU A 35 8.76 -5.89 -6.26
N ARG A 36 8.83 -6.94 -7.09
CA ARG A 36 7.71 -7.56 -7.81
C ARG A 36 6.42 -7.74 -6.98
N ASN A 37 6.55 -7.70 -5.65
CA ASN A 37 5.51 -7.93 -4.65
C ASN A 37 4.89 -6.66 -4.05
N ILE A 38 5.30 -5.44 -4.41
CA ILE A 38 4.67 -4.20 -3.92
C ILE A 38 4.20 -3.39 -5.13
N ARG A 39 2.98 -2.86 -5.10
CA ARG A 39 2.44 -1.98 -6.14
C ARG A 39 1.81 -0.76 -5.50
N LEU A 40 2.04 0.42 -6.05
CA LEU A 40 1.47 1.65 -5.51
C LEU A 40 0.10 1.88 -6.14
N ILE A 41 -0.91 2.13 -5.31
CA ILE A 41 -2.25 2.47 -5.79
C ILE A 41 -2.21 3.87 -6.41
N LYS A 42 -2.87 4.00 -7.56
CA LYS A 42 -2.91 5.26 -8.31
C LYS A 42 -3.77 6.28 -7.57
N SER A 43 -3.24 7.50 -7.46
CA SER A 43 -3.93 8.68 -6.94
C SER A 43 -4.28 9.61 -8.10
N PRO A 44 -5.41 10.35 -8.05
CA PRO A 44 -6.47 10.33 -7.04
C PRO A 44 -7.33 9.05 -7.11
N ALA A 45 -8.07 8.77 -6.05
CA ALA A 45 -9.03 7.66 -5.97
C ALA A 45 -10.35 8.10 -5.31
N GLN A 46 -11.38 7.26 -5.39
CA GLN A 46 -12.69 7.55 -4.80
C GLN A 46 -12.99 6.53 -3.70
N ILE A 47 -13.10 7.01 -2.45
CA ILE A 47 -13.47 6.19 -1.29
C ILE A 47 -14.94 6.47 -0.99
N GLY A 48 -15.83 5.55 -1.39
CA GLY A 48 -17.27 5.78 -1.33
C GLY A 48 -17.69 6.92 -2.27
N ASN A 49 -18.22 8.01 -1.70
CA ASN A 49 -18.62 9.21 -2.46
C ASN A 49 -17.63 10.37 -2.24
N HIS A 50 -16.48 10.12 -1.64
CA HIS A 50 -15.48 11.13 -1.34
C HIS A 50 -14.27 10.97 -2.28
N PRO A 51 -14.06 11.88 -3.24
CA PRO A 51 -12.83 11.91 -4.00
C PRO A 51 -11.68 12.26 -3.05
N THR A 52 -10.57 11.52 -3.14
CA THR A 52 -9.41 11.71 -2.29
C THR A 52 -8.12 11.60 -3.11
N ASN A 53 -7.01 12.05 -2.52
CA ASN A 53 -5.67 11.88 -3.05
C ASN A 53 -4.72 11.48 -1.91
N ILE A 54 -3.63 10.82 -2.27
CA ILE A 54 -2.62 10.33 -1.31
C ILE A 54 -1.94 11.45 -0.51
N GLU A 55 -2.02 12.70 -0.96
CA GLU A 55 -1.44 13.85 -0.25
C GLU A 55 -2.34 14.34 0.89
N ALA A 56 -3.67 14.19 0.74
CA ALA A 56 -4.69 14.60 1.69
C ALA A 56 -5.18 13.47 2.61
N ASP A 57 -5.00 12.22 2.22
CA ASP A 57 -5.38 11.05 3.02
C ASP A 57 -4.23 10.62 3.94
N GLU A 58 -4.45 10.68 5.25
CA GLU A 58 -3.47 10.28 6.27
C GLU A 58 -3.43 8.76 6.51
N SER A 59 -4.42 8.02 6.01
CA SER A 59 -4.50 6.58 6.19
C SER A 59 -3.44 5.85 5.35
N ASN A 60 -2.92 4.75 5.91
CA ASN A 60 -2.00 3.87 5.22
C ASN A 60 -2.58 2.46 5.26
N TRP A 61 -2.92 1.91 4.10
CA TRP A 61 -3.56 0.61 4.00
C TRP A 61 -3.11 -0.18 2.79
N ILE A 62 -3.36 -1.48 2.87
CA ILE A 62 -2.82 -2.47 1.96
C ILE A 62 -3.94 -3.44 1.59
N VAL A 63 -3.96 -3.87 0.32
CA VAL A 63 -4.69 -5.07 -0.10
C VAL A 63 -3.74 -6.08 -0.73
N SER A 64 -3.93 -7.37 -0.43
CA SER A 64 -3.12 -8.43 -1.03
C SER A 64 -3.52 -8.76 -2.47
N GLU A 65 -2.57 -9.16 -3.32
CA GLU A 65 -2.82 -9.65 -4.66
C GLU A 65 -1.92 -10.88 -4.97
N PRO A 66 -2.49 -12.07 -5.28
CA PRO A 66 -3.89 -12.46 -5.09
C PRO A 66 -4.23 -12.65 -3.60
N GLY A 67 -5.51 -12.65 -3.25
CA GLY A 67 -5.97 -12.96 -1.89
C GLY A 67 -7.16 -12.12 -1.45
N ASN A 68 -7.44 -12.15 -0.15
CA ASN A 68 -8.57 -11.52 0.52
C ASN A 68 -8.15 -10.78 1.80
N ILE A 69 -6.88 -10.35 1.86
CA ILE A 69 -6.31 -9.69 3.02
C ILE A 69 -6.33 -8.19 2.81
N PHE A 70 -6.87 -7.49 3.80
CA PHE A 70 -6.75 -6.04 3.98
C PHE A 70 -5.88 -5.78 5.21
N CYS A 71 -4.95 -4.82 5.13
CA CYS A 71 -4.20 -4.38 6.30
C CYS A 71 -4.23 -2.85 6.45
N ILE A 72 -4.17 -2.38 7.69
CA ILE A 72 -3.84 -0.99 8.02
C ILE A 72 -2.45 -0.95 8.65
N THR A 73 -1.69 0.10 8.38
CA THR A 73 -0.36 0.33 8.96
C THR A 73 -0.31 1.68 9.65
N ASP A 74 0.42 1.78 10.75
CA ASP A 74 0.60 3.03 11.48
C ASP A 74 1.61 3.97 10.81
N LYS A 75 2.56 3.42 10.03
CA LYS A 75 3.59 4.19 9.32
C LYS A 75 3.33 4.25 7.81
N PRO A 76 3.60 5.39 7.16
CA PRO A 76 3.53 5.49 5.72
C PRO A 76 4.63 4.66 5.03
N TYR A 77 4.36 4.32 3.77
CA TYR A 77 5.30 3.78 2.81
C TYR A 77 6.32 4.85 2.42
N SER A 78 7.48 4.81 3.08
CA SER A 78 8.56 5.78 2.90
C SER A 78 9.89 5.07 2.72
N LYS A 79 10.79 5.61 1.88
CA LYS A 79 12.18 5.15 1.78
C LYS A 79 12.95 5.42 3.06
N ASN A 80 12.60 6.44 3.82
CA ASN A 80 13.28 6.79 5.05
C ASN A 80 12.37 6.51 6.23
N GLN A 81 11.95 5.24 6.40
CA GLN A 81 11.44 4.85 7.70
C GLN A 81 12.59 5.01 8.70
N ILE A 82 12.42 5.98 9.59
CA ILE A 82 13.25 6.18 10.79
C ILE A 82 13.20 4.85 11.56
N LYS A 83 14.22 4.54 12.38
CA LYS A 83 14.30 3.31 13.21
C LYS A 83 13.21 3.22 14.29
N ASP A 84 12.04 3.78 14.02
CA ASP A 84 10.87 3.76 14.86
C ASP A 84 10.14 2.42 14.68
N PRO A 85 9.49 1.94 15.75
CA PRO A 85 8.59 0.81 15.62
C PRO A 85 7.47 1.12 14.63
N ALA A 86 7.01 0.06 13.95
CA ALA A 86 5.90 0.09 13.03
C ALA A 86 5.06 -1.17 13.23
N MET A 87 3.76 -1.07 12.97
CA MET A 87 2.81 -2.15 13.10
C MET A 87 1.88 -2.23 11.89
N ALA A 88 1.40 -3.44 11.64
CA ALA A 88 0.36 -3.70 10.67
C ALA A 88 -0.70 -4.60 11.32
N VAL A 89 -1.97 -4.24 11.16
CA VAL A 89 -3.09 -5.10 11.52
C VAL A 89 -3.71 -5.59 10.22
N CYS A 90 -3.68 -6.89 10.00
CA CYS A 90 -4.22 -7.54 8.81
C CYS A 90 -5.47 -8.35 9.16
N VAL A 91 -6.49 -8.23 8.33
CA VAL A 91 -7.77 -8.93 8.47
C VAL A 91 -8.03 -9.74 7.20
N ASP A 92 -8.36 -11.00 7.40
CA ASP A 92 -8.83 -11.92 6.36
C ASP A 92 -10.37 -11.90 6.38
N LYS A 93 -10.95 -10.98 5.60
CA LYS A 93 -12.41 -10.83 5.50
C LYS A 93 -12.80 -10.34 4.11
N ASP A 94 -13.42 -11.23 3.34
CA ASP A 94 -13.75 -11.00 1.92
C ASP A 94 -14.52 -9.71 1.66
N THR A 95 -15.49 -9.37 2.51
CA THR A 95 -16.32 -8.17 2.30
C THR A 95 -15.54 -6.87 2.48
N ILE A 96 -14.59 -6.83 3.43
CA ILE A 96 -13.70 -5.68 3.63
C ILE A 96 -12.70 -5.62 2.48
N PHE A 97 -12.06 -6.75 2.17
CA PHE A 97 -11.11 -6.83 1.08
C PHE A 97 -11.72 -6.38 -0.25
N ALA A 98 -12.89 -6.90 -0.63
CA ALA A 98 -13.55 -6.57 -1.89
C ALA A 98 -13.80 -5.07 -2.03
N ARG A 99 -14.21 -4.41 -0.93
CA ARG A 99 -14.45 -2.97 -0.90
C ARG A 99 -13.19 -2.17 -1.20
N PHE A 100 -12.07 -2.51 -0.54
CA PHE A 100 -10.80 -1.79 -0.73
C PHE A 100 -10.09 -2.20 -2.03
N ASN A 101 -10.22 -3.45 -2.47
CA ASN A 101 -9.64 -3.91 -3.73
C ASN A 101 -10.32 -3.24 -4.94
N ALA A 102 -11.61 -2.92 -4.86
CA ALA A 102 -12.30 -2.12 -5.87
C ALA A 102 -11.70 -0.70 -5.99
N ILE A 103 -11.32 -0.08 -4.87
CA ILE A 103 -10.63 1.23 -4.85
C ILE A 103 -9.22 1.08 -5.42
N ALA A 104 -8.53 -0.02 -5.07
CA ALA A 104 -7.19 -0.37 -5.52
C ALA A 104 -7.13 -0.99 -6.94
N ALA A 105 -8.16 -0.79 -7.77
CA ALA A 105 -8.22 -1.37 -9.11
C ALA A 105 -7.13 -0.82 -10.05
N GLN A 106 -6.73 0.45 -9.85
CA GLN A 106 -5.66 1.08 -10.62
C GLN A 106 -4.40 1.22 -9.77
N VAL A 107 -3.28 0.77 -10.33
CA VAL A 107 -1.94 0.97 -9.76
C VAL A 107 -1.14 1.94 -10.63
N GLU A 108 -0.16 2.62 -10.05
CA GLU A 108 0.72 3.51 -10.80
C GLU A 108 1.48 2.75 -11.88
N ASN A 109 1.58 3.35 -13.06
CA ASN A 109 2.40 2.81 -14.13
C ASN A 109 3.87 3.02 -13.77
N CYS A 110 4.67 1.99 -14.00
CA CYS A 110 6.10 2.10 -13.91
C CYS A 110 6.67 2.62 -15.24
N PRO A 111 7.35 3.78 -15.27
CA PRO A 111 8.07 4.20 -16.46
C PRO A 111 9.17 3.17 -16.75
N SER A 112 9.19 2.67 -17.99
CA SER A 112 10.19 1.75 -18.52
C SER A 112 11.60 2.34 -18.49
#